data_AF-A0A812QS12-F1
#
_entry.id   AF-A0A812QS12-F1
#
_cell.length_a   1.000
_cell.length_b   1.000
_cell.length_c   1.000
_cell.angle_alpha   90.00
_cell.angle_beta   90.00
_cell.angle_gamma   90.00
#
_symmetry.space_group_name_H-M   'P 1'
#
loop_
_entity.id
_entity.type
_entity.pdbx_description
1 polymer ?
#
loop_
_entity_poly.entity_id
_entity_poly.type
_entity_poly.pdbx_seq_one_letter_code
_entity_poly.pdbx_strand_id
1 'polypeptide(L)'
;MVDGRRRCPFCPFRSFAQLRLLRTHVHKHHTAKNQFVYSGTKQVKVILALYDHAASSQTSVSDFLQASASLMRRTIEPALGERISYIDKQIRLVLDATGPRYVNLSAIGSTLHVRRARNLYYTHSFADLLLREMIMGHAQVRTLAVRCHMAAMEAGSRLSTLLPTWTTRWTPMLEDIASSNAFQNKMEKMTEALMCGDEWHYISMDATLKLCMKVICPNLKSLMLDPIHLAIVYEYGFWNKKSAGSKQLRRILLKFVAVDTTTDQQYWQSPFDGSMARPLGDEESRVRNMILDCSMSDSDTARLLDSLNPDVPFMRRLDFIKAVAALCRRYKNEVTRKAAGPNKEIN
;
A
#
# COMPACT_ATOMS: atom_id res chain seq x y z
N MET A 1 28.88 -12.41 33.49
CA MET A 1 29.76 -11.30 33.93
C MET A 1 30.47 -10.80 32.68
N VAL A 2 30.74 -9.51 32.57
CA VAL A 2 31.60 -8.97 31.50
C VAL A 2 32.66 -8.13 32.18
N ASP A 3 33.92 -8.50 31.98
CA ASP A 3 35.10 -7.84 32.53
C ASP A 3 35.06 -7.66 34.05
N GLY A 4 34.62 -8.69 34.79
CA GLY A 4 34.47 -8.64 36.25
C GLY A 4 33.32 -7.76 36.76
N ARG A 5 32.56 -7.09 35.88
CA ARG A 5 31.43 -6.23 36.22
C ARG A 5 30.10 -6.98 36.16
N ARG A 6 29.17 -6.56 37.03
CA ARG A 6 27.81 -7.10 37.16
C ARG A 6 26.83 -6.23 36.40
N ARG A 7 26.17 -6.81 35.40
CA ARG A 7 25.19 -6.11 34.54
C ARG A 7 23.85 -5.95 35.24
N CYS A 8 23.18 -4.83 35.00
CA CYS A 8 21.77 -4.69 35.37
C CYS A 8 20.91 -5.57 34.44
N PRO A 9 19.95 -6.34 34.96
CA PRO A 9 19.05 -7.12 34.11
C PRO A 9 18.09 -6.24 33.29
N PHE A 10 17.78 -5.03 33.77
CA PHE A 10 16.75 -4.14 33.22
C PHE A 10 17.31 -3.02 32.32
N CYS A 11 18.61 -2.72 32.41
CA CYS A 11 19.28 -1.72 31.58
C CYS A 11 20.13 -2.43 30.52
N PRO A 12 20.02 -2.09 29.23
CA PRO A 12 20.80 -2.75 28.18
C PRO A 12 22.32 -2.66 28.41
N PHE A 13 22.86 -1.48 28.75
CA PHE A 13 24.32 -1.25 28.76
C PHE A 13 24.89 -0.81 30.11
N ARG A 14 24.12 -0.85 31.20
CA ARG A 14 24.63 -0.50 32.53
C ARG A 14 25.23 -1.71 33.22
N SER A 15 26.47 -1.56 33.68
CA SER A 15 27.14 -2.53 34.54
C SER A 15 27.83 -1.84 35.71
N PHE A 16 28.12 -2.63 36.76
CA PHE A 16 28.61 -2.15 38.05
C PHE A 16 29.78 -3.01 38.52
N ALA A 17 30.80 -2.37 39.08
CA ALA A 17 31.96 -3.07 39.63
C ALA A 17 31.61 -3.93 40.87
N GLN A 18 30.61 -3.52 41.64
CA GLN A 18 30.23 -4.18 42.90
C GLN A 18 28.73 -4.53 42.92
N LEU A 19 28.40 -5.66 43.56
CA LEU A 19 27.01 -6.10 43.74
C LEU A 19 26.17 -5.09 44.53
N ARG A 20 26.77 -4.44 45.54
CA ARG A 20 26.11 -3.41 46.34
C ARG A 20 25.60 -2.26 45.47
N LEU A 21 26.43 -1.76 44.55
CA LEU A 21 26.07 -0.67 43.65
C LEU A 21 24.94 -1.08 42.68
N LEU A 22 24.99 -2.31 42.16
CA LEU A 22 23.91 -2.84 41.34
C LEU A 22 22.60 -2.90 42.13
N ARG A 23 22.63 -3.42 43.37
CA ARG A 23 21.43 -3.47 44.24
C ARG A 23 20.88 -2.08 44.50
N THR A 24 21.72 -1.11 44.83
CA THR A 24 21.31 0.29 45.03
C THR A 24 20.68 0.88 43.77
N HIS A 25 21.28 0.63 42.60
CA HIS A 25 20.72 1.10 41.33
C HIS A 25 19.33 0.50 41.07
N VAL A 26 19.16 -0.82 41.23
CA VAL A 26 17.87 -1.50 41.02
C VAL A 26 16.81 -0.97 41.98
N HIS A 27 17.11 -0.86 43.28
CA HIS A 27 16.17 -0.36 44.29
C HIS A 27 15.83 1.12 44.10
N LYS A 28 16.78 1.92 43.57
CA LYS A 28 16.54 3.34 43.33
C LYS A 28 15.77 3.59 42.06
N HIS A 29 16.05 2.86 40.97
CA HIS A 29 15.52 3.20 39.65
C HIS A 29 14.43 2.25 39.17
N HIS A 30 14.59 0.94 39.33
CA HIS A 30 13.67 -0.06 38.80
C HIS A 30 12.58 -0.42 39.82
N THR A 31 11.82 0.58 40.23
CA THR A 31 10.66 0.43 41.13
C THR A 31 9.38 0.76 40.38
N ALA A 32 8.25 0.25 40.88
CA ALA A 32 6.93 0.58 40.33
C ALA A 32 6.65 2.08 40.32
N LYS A 33 7.17 2.83 41.31
CA LYS A 33 7.04 4.28 41.40
C LYS A 33 7.82 5.03 40.31
N ASN A 34 9.02 4.57 39.98
CA ASN A 34 9.92 5.30 39.10
C ASN A 34 9.81 4.87 37.63
N GLN A 35 9.27 3.68 37.34
CA GLN A 35 9.07 3.12 36.00
C GLN A 35 10.24 3.39 35.04
N PHE A 36 11.47 3.32 35.57
CA PHE A 36 12.63 3.82 34.88
C PHE A 36 13.06 2.90 33.75
N VAL A 37 13.24 3.48 32.56
CA VAL A 37 13.75 2.83 31.36
C VAL A 37 15.00 3.55 30.89
N TYR A 38 16.12 2.83 30.80
CA TYR A 38 17.44 3.45 30.62
C TYR A 38 17.67 4.03 29.23
N SER A 39 17.27 3.32 28.16
CA SER A 39 17.35 3.82 26.78
C SER A 39 16.10 4.61 26.39
N GLY A 40 15.54 5.40 27.32
CA GLY A 40 14.37 6.26 27.08
C GLY A 40 13.33 5.65 26.14
N THR A 41 13.18 6.24 24.96
CA THR A 41 12.12 5.90 24.01
C THR A 41 12.37 4.61 23.23
N LYS A 42 13.63 4.22 23.00
CA LYS A 42 13.94 3.04 22.19
C LYS A 42 13.64 1.75 22.92
N GLN A 43 14.02 1.65 24.19
CA GLN A 43 13.72 0.47 24.99
C GLN A 43 12.21 0.37 25.27
N VAL A 44 11.51 1.49 25.50
CA VAL A 44 10.03 1.47 25.58
C VAL A 44 9.40 0.91 24.31
N LYS A 45 9.87 1.32 23.13
CA LYS A 45 9.36 0.75 21.86
C LYS A 45 9.61 -0.75 21.74
N VAL A 46 10.75 -1.24 22.22
CA VAL A 46 11.01 -2.70 22.28
C VAL A 46 10.04 -3.39 23.23
N ILE A 47 9.81 -2.82 24.42
CA ILE A 47 8.86 -3.37 25.40
C ILE A 47 7.45 -3.47 24.80
N LEU A 48 6.97 -2.41 24.15
CA LEU A 48 5.66 -2.41 23.48
C LEU A 48 5.59 -3.47 22.38
N ALA A 49 6.61 -3.56 21.52
CA ALA A 49 6.63 -4.57 20.47
C ALA A 49 6.66 -6.01 21.01
N LEU A 50 7.39 -6.25 22.12
CA LEU A 50 7.39 -7.54 22.80
C LEU A 50 6.04 -7.86 23.44
N TYR A 51 5.35 -6.87 23.99
CA TYR A 51 4.01 -7.01 24.53
C TYR A 51 3.01 -7.35 23.42
N ASP A 52 3.02 -6.60 22.32
CA ASP A 52 2.14 -6.85 21.17
C ASP A 52 2.35 -8.26 20.60
N HIS A 53 3.61 -8.68 20.47
CA HIS A 53 3.95 -10.03 20.02
C HIS A 53 3.47 -11.11 21.00
N ALA A 54 3.60 -10.88 22.31
CA ALA A 54 3.11 -11.81 23.32
C ALA A 54 1.59 -11.92 23.31
N ALA A 55 0.89 -10.79 23.13
CA ALA A 55 -0.56 -10.73 23.02
C ALA A 55 -1.05 -11.45 21.75
N SER A 56 -0.41 -11.23 20.60
CA SER A 56 -0.78 -11.90 19.35
C SER A 56 -0.47 -13.40 19.36
N SER A 57 0.58 -13.81 20.08
CA SER A 57 0.99 -15.22 20.23
C SER A 57 0.30 -15.92 21.40
N GLN A 58 -0.59 -15.23 22.13
CA GLN A 58 -1.27 -15.73 23.33
C GLN A 58 -0.33 -16.28 24.42
N THR A 59 0.88 -15.72 24.52
CA THR A 59 1.88 -16.12 25.52
C THR A 59 1.84 -15.19 26.72
N SER A 60 1.76 -15.75 27.94
CA SER A 60 1.86 -14.97 29.18
C SER A 60 3.33 -14.69 29.52
N VAL A 61 3.84 -13.52 29.15
CA VAL A 61 5.19 -13.06 29.51
C VAL A 61 5.06 -11.84 30.42
N SER A 62 5.81 -11.79 31.53
CA SER A 62 5.77 -10.68 32.49
C SER A 62 7.09 -9.91 32.61
N ASP A 63 8.18 -10.42 32.04
CA ASP A 63 9.54 -9.89 32.19
C ASP A 63 9.99 -8.99 31.03
N PHE A 64 9.06 -8.25 30.40
CA PHE A 64 9.32 -7.44 29.20
C PHE A 64 10.49 -6.46 29.34
N LEU A 65 10.71 -5.89 30.53
CA LEU A 65 11.82 -4.98 30.79
C LEU A 65 13.18 -5.70 30.72
N GLN A 66 13.27 -6.91 31.29
CA GLN A 66 14.48 -7.73 31.22
C GLN A 66 14.68 -8.31 29.81
N ALA A 67 13.59 -8.76 29.17
CA ALA A 67 13.62 -9.26 27.80
C ALA A 67 14.07 -8.18 26.81
N SER A 68 13.57 -6.95 26.93
CA SER A 68 13.97 -5.82 26.09
C SER A 68 15.45 -5.48 26.26
N ALA A 69 15.96 -5.43 27.50
CA ALA A 69 17.37 -5.17 27.77
C ALA A 69 18.29 -6.27 27.22
N SER A 70 17.85 -7.52 27.28
CA SER A 70 18.58 -8.67 26.72
C SER A 70 18.57 -8.65 25.19
N LEU A 71 17.44 -8.31 24.57
CA LEU A 71 17.33 -8.21 23.11
C LEU A 71 18.20 -7.07 22.58
N MET A 72 18.12 -5.89 23.17
CA MET A 72 18.93 -4.72 22.77
C MET A 72 20.43 -4.98 22.88
N ARG A 73 20.87 -5.73 23.92
CA ARG A 73 22.27 -6.14 24.05
C ARG A 73 22.75 -7.04 22.90
N ARG A 74 21.88 -7.91 22.40
CA ARG A 74 22.25 -8.84 21.31
C ARG A 74 22.27 -8.16 19.94
N THR A 75 21.44 -7.15 19.73
CA THR A 75 21.27 -6.55 18.39
C THR A 75 22.05 -5.25 18.19
N ILE A 76 22.35 -4.52 19.27
CA ILE A 76 23.08 -3.25 19.21
C ILE A 76 24.55 -3.55 19.45
N GLU A 77 25.23 -3.92 18.36
CA GLU A 77 26.67 -4.14 18.32
C GLU A 77 27.34 -3.08 17.43
N PRO A 78 28.52 -2.55 17.82
CA PRO A 78 29.20 -2.80 19.10
C PRO A 78 28.41 -2.26 20.30
N ALA A 79 28.63 -2.80 21.50
CA ALA A 79 27.95 -2.34 22.71
C ALA A 79 28.17 -0.83 22.99
N LEU A 80 27.12 -0.14 23.46
CA LEU A 80 27.21 1.28 23.79
C LEU A 80 27.91 1.51 25.13
N GLY A 81 28.58 2.66 25.26
CA GLY A 81 29.31 3.02 26.47
C GLY A 81 28.44 3.09 27.73
N GLU A 82 28.93 2.49 28.82
CA GLU A 82 28.16 2.28 30.07
C GLU A 82 27.75 3.56 30.79
N ARG A 83 28.32 4.72 30.45
CA ARG A 83 28.12 6.01 31.14
C ARG A 83 27.24 7.00 30.39
N ILE A 84 26.84 6.69 29.15
CA ILE A 84 26.17 7.64 28.26
C ILE A 84 24.68 7.75 28.64
N SER A 85 24.22 8.94 29.03
CA SER A 85 22.83 9.23 29.41
C SER A 85 21.88 9.43 28.21
N TYR A 86 22.40 9.53 26.98
CA TYR A 86 21.62 9.80 25.75
C TYR A 86 21.88 8.77 24.65
N ILE A 87 21.77 7.49 24.98
CA ILE A 87 22.07 6.39 24.04
C ILE A 87 21.11 6.32 22.84
N ASP A 88 19.90 6.89 22.93
CA ASP A 88 18.91 6.86 21.84
C ASP A 88 19.44 7.45 20.52
N LYS A 89 20.32 8.46 20.61
CA LYS A 89 20.95 9.08 19.43
C LYS A 89 21.93 8.15 18.72
N GLN A 90 22.44 7.12 19.40
CA GLN A 90 23.36 6.12 18.86
C GLN A 90 22.65 4.84 18.42
N ILE A 91 21.33 4.76 18.55
CA ILE A 91 20.56 3.57 18.18
C ILE A 91 19.73 3.86 16.94
N ARG A 92 19.77 2.97 15.95
CA ARG A 92 19.00 3.08 14.71
C ARG A 92 18.14 1.84 14.50
N LEU A 93 16.91 2.06 14.02
CA LEU A 93 16.02 0.99 13.59
C LEU A 93 16.40 0.63 12.16
N VAL A 94 16.73 -0.64 11.94
CA VAL A 94 17.00 -1.21 10.64
C VAL A 94 15.92 -2.23 10.33
N LEU A 95 15.33 -2.13 9.14
CA LEU A 95 14.37 -3.09 8.62
C LEU A 95 15.15 -4.17 7.86
N ASP A 96 14.95 -5.42 8.25
CA ASP A 96 15.53 -6.59 7.60
C ASP A 96 14.43 -7.54 7.13
N ALA A 97 14.73 -8.44 6.17
CA ALA A 97 13.79 -9.44 5.69
C ALA A 97 13.23 -10.32 6.83
N THR A 98 14.02 -10.58 7.88
CA THR A 98 13.55 -11.33 9.06
C THR A 98 12.86 -10.42 10.10
N GLY A 99 12.58 -9.17 9.75
CA GLY A 99 11.93 -8.19 10.60
C GLY A 99 12.84 -7.09 11.13
N PRO A 100 12.26 -6.08 11.80
CA PRO A 100 12.99 -4.91 12.27
C PRO A 100 13.87 -5.21 13.48
N ARG A 101 15.03 -4.55 13.55
CA ARG A 101 15.96 -4.64 14.69
C ARG A 101 16.63 -3.31 14.99
N TYR A 102 17.01 -3.11 16.25
CA TYR A 102 17.81 -1.96 16.65
C TYR A 102 19.30 -2.30 16.58
N VAL A 103 20.08 -1.43 15.95
CA VAL A 103 21.54 -1.57 15.81
C VAL A 103 22.26 -0.32 16.33
N ASN A 104 23.57 -0.45 16.55
CA ASN A 104 24.42 0.70 16.84
C ASN A 104 24.62 1.53 15.55
N LEU A 105 24.53 2.85 15.66
CA LEU A 105 24.82 3.80 14.60
C LEU A 105 26.24 3.61 14.03
N SER A 106 27.24 3.29 14.87
CA SER A 106 28.61 3.09 14.41
C SER A 106 28.79 1.85 13.54
N ALA A 107 27.86 0.89 13.60
CA ALA A 107 27.87 -0.28 12.72
C ALA A 107 27.40 0.04 11.29
N ILE A 108 26.61 1.10 11.12
CA ILE A 108 26.08 1.49 9.82
C ILE A 108 27.22 2.03 8.96
N GLY A 109 27.41 1.43 7.78
CA GLY A 109 28.47 1.77 6.83
C GLY A 109 29.83 1.13 7.13
N SER A 110 30.04 0.59 8.33
CA SER A 110 31.28 -0.12 8.70
C SER A 110 31.14 -1.63 8.57
N THR A 111 30.22 -2.22 9.34
CA THR A 111 29.96 -3.67 9.40
C THR A 111 28.58 -4.03 8.85
N LEU A 112 27.69 -3.04 8.78
CA LEU A 112 26.33 -3.20 8.31
C LEU A 112 26.06 -2.25 7.14
N HIS A 113 25.94 -2.81 5.94
CA HIS A 113 25.56 -2.06 4.75
C HIS A 113 24.03 -1.99 4.64
N VAL A 114 23.50 -0.78 4.80
CA VAL A 114 22.07 -0.47 4.73
C VAL A 114 21.85 0.78 3.91
N ARG A 115 20.71 0.86 3.23
CA ARG A 115 20.24 2.09 2.59
C ARG A 115 19.40 2.89 3.57
N ARG A 116 19.29 4.19 3.33
CA ARG A 116 18.54 5.12 4.16
C ARG A 116 17.46 5.80 3.33
N ALA A 117 16.21 5.60 3.70
CA ALA A 117 15.07 6.33 3.17
C ALA A 117 14.50 7.23 4.28
N ARG A 118 14.74 8.55 4.15
CA ARG A 118 14.44 9.55 5.20
C ARG A 118 15.06 9.21 6.56
N ASN A 119 14.27 8.70 7.50
CA ASN A 119 14.71 8.36 8.86
C ASN A 119 14.72 6.84 9.12
N LEU A 120 14.44 6.04 8.09
CA LEU A 120 14.45 4.58 8.15
C LEU A 120 15.69 4.05 7.46
N TYR A 121 16.23 2.98 8.03
CA TYR A 121 17.32 2.22 7.44
C TYR A 121 16.79 0.84 7.08
N TYR A 122 17.23 0.30 5.96
CA TYR A 122 16.81 -1.02 5.51
C TYR A 122 17.94 -1.75 4.80
N THR A 123 17.95 -3.08 4.92
CA THR A 123 18.95 -3.95 4.28
C THR A 123 18.58 -4.26 2.83
N HIS A 124 19.54 -4.77 2.06
CA HIS A 124 19.26 -5.29 0.72
C HIS A 124 18.20 -6.39 0.74
N SER A 125 18.29 -7.33 1.68
CA SER A 125 17.30 -8.41 1.82
C SER A 125 15.89 -7.87 2.09
N PHE A 126 15.75 -6.79 2.87
CA PHE A 126 14.47 -6.13 3.03
C PHE A 126 13.98 -5.46 1.75
N ALA A 127 14.88 -4.89 0.94
CA ALA A 127 14.54 -4.33 -0.36
C ALA A 127 13.98 -5.40 -1.31
N ASP A 128 14.60 -6.58 -1.34
CA ASP A 128 14.14 -7.73 -2.12
C ASP A 128 12.75 -8.20 -1.66
N LEU A 129 12.56 -8.32 -0.34
CA LEU A 129 11.25 -8.63 0.25
C LEU A 129 10.21 -7.58 -0.17
N LEU A 130 10.55 -6.30 -0.06
CA LEU A 130 9.65 -5.21 -0.40
C LEU A 130 9.21 -5.26 -1.86
N LEU A 131 10.15 -5.49 -2.78
CA LEU A 131 9.86 -5.63 -4.21
C LEU A 131 8.96 -6.84 -4.50
N ARG A 132 9.27 -7.99 -3.91
CA ARG A 132 8.46 -9.20 -4.07
C ARG A 132 7.03 -8.98 -3.59
N GLU A 133 6.86 -8.45 -2.39
CA GLU A 133 5.54 -8.21 -1.82
C GLU A 133 4.79 -7.08 -2.53
N MET A 134 5.49 -6.12 -3.15
CA MET A 134 4.87 -5.10 -4.00
C MET A 134 4.26 -5.71 -5.26
N ILE A 135 4.96 -6.63 -5.92
CA ILE A 135 4.47 -7.33 -7.11
C ILE A 135 3.26 -8.18 -6.72
N MET A 136 3.37 -8.98 -5.66
CA MET A 136 2.28 -9.83 -5.17
C MET A 136 1.09 -9.04 -4.64
N GLY A 137 1.32 -7.81 -4.15
CA GLY A 137 0.31 -6.92 -3.61
C GLY A 137 -0.26 -5.94 -4.63
N HIS A 138 -0.01 -6.12 -5.94
CA HIS A 138 -0.47 -5.23 -7.01
C HIS A 138 -0.15 -3.74 -6.73
N ALA A 139 1.05 -3.47 -6.23
CA ALA A 139 1.53 -2.15 -5.83
C ALA A 139 0.69 -1.40 -4.77
N GLN A 140 -0.21 -2.10 -4.06
CA GLN A 140 -0.99 -1.52 -2.97
C GLN A 140 -0.16 -1.47 -1.68
N VAL A 141 0.26 -0.27 -1.26
CA VAL A 141 1.12 -0.07 -0.08
C VAL A 141 0.49 -0.61 1.22
N ARG A 142 -0.84 -0.55 1.35
CA ARG A 142 -1.53 -1.12 2.52
C ARG A 142 -1.39 -2.64 2.57
N THR A 143 -1.57 -3.30 1.44
CA THR A 143 -1.40 -4.76 1.31
C THR A 143 0.05 -5.16 1.54
N LEU A 144 1.00 -4.41 0.96
CA LEU A 144 2.43 -4.57 1.20
C LEU A 144 2.77 -4.56 2.69
N ALA A 145 2.31 -3.54 3.42
CA ALA A 145 2.63 -3.39 4.84
C ALA A 145 2.19 -4.60 5.68
N VAL A 146 0.99 -5.13 5.40
CA VAL A 146 0.47 -6.34 6.06
C VAL A 146 1.34 -7.55 5.71
N ARG A 147 1.70 -7.72 4.43
CA ARG A 147 2.50 -8.87 3.98
C ARG A 147 3.92 -8.86 4.53
N CYS A 148 4.57 -7.70 4.58
CA CYS A 148 5.87 -7.54 5.23
C CYS A 148 5.80 -7.84 6.73
N HIS A 149 4.70 -7.46 7.39
CA HIS A 149 4.49 -7.80 8.80
C HIS A 149 4.31 -9.30 9.02
N MET A 150 3.53 -9.97 8.18
CA MET A 150 3.36 -11.43 8.21
C MET A 150 4.69 -12.16 7.97
N ALA A 151 5.44 -11.77 6.95
CA ALA A 151 6.76 -12.35 6.66
C ALA A 151 7.73 -12.20 7.84
N ALA A 152 7.72 -11.04 8.52
CA ALA A 152 8.52 -10.84 9.73
C ALA A 152 8.06 -11.77 10.88
N MET A 153 6.75 -11.98 11.05
CA MET A 153 6.23 -12.91 12.07
C MET A 153 6.60 -14.36 11.77
N GLU A 154 6.48 -14.80 10.52
CA GLU A 154 6.87 -16.14 10.06
C GLU A 154 8.36 -16.40 10.26
N ALA A 155 9.20 -15.36 10.09
CA ALA A 155 10.63 -15.41 10.41
C ALA A 155 10.94 -15.38 11.92
N GLY A 156 9.93 -15.39 12.79
CA GLY A 156 10.08 -15.37 14.24
C GLY A 156 10.40 -14.00 14.83
N SER A 157 10.14 -12.91 14.09
CA SER A 157 10.40 -11.56 14.59
C SER A 157 9.48 -11.19 15.74
N ARG A 158 10.08 -10.99 16.91
CA ARG A 158 9.39 -10.47 18.10
C ARG A 158 9.18 -8.96 18.07
N LEU A 159 9.65 -8.28 17.01
CA LEU A 159 9.60 -6.83 16.87
C LEU A 159 8.81 -6.38 15.64
N SER A 160 8.08 -7.28 14.98
CA SER A 160 7.38 -7.01 13.72
C SER A 160 6.45 -5.77 13.75
N THR A 161 5.92 -5.39 14.92
CA THR A 161 5.10 -4.18 15.10
C THR A 161 5.88 -2.87 15.04
N LEU A 162 7.22 -2.91 15.01
CA LEU A 162 8.08 -1.74 14.74
C LEU A 162 8.14 -1.37 13.25
N LEU A 163 7.57 -2.17 12.36
CA LEU A 163 7.43 -1.81 10.95
C LEU A 163 6.59 -0.53 10.80
N PRO A 164 6.79 0.27 9.73
CA PRO A 164 6.03 1.49 9.55
C PRO A 164 4.52 1.23 9.43
N THR A 165 3.71 1.95 10.19
CA THR A 165 2.25 1.83 10.16
C THR A 165 1.62 2.68 9.05
N TRP A 166 2.21 3.83 8.76
CA TRP A 166 1.68 4.81 7.81
C TRP A 166 2.25 4.60 6.41
N THR A 167 1.37 4.59 5.40
CA THR A 167 1.73 4.46 3.97
C THR A 167 2.80 5.47 3.53
N THR A 168 2.74 6.70 4.04
CA THR A 168 3.71 7.78 3.75
C THR A 168 5.15 7.49 4.18
N ARG A 169 5.36 6.48 5.03
CA ARG A 169 6.70 6.02 5.44
C ARG A 169 7.25 4.88 4.57
N TRP A 170 6.39 4.21 3.82
CA TRP A 170 6.77 3.15 2.88
C TRP A 170 7.20 3.72 1.53
N THR A 171 6.49 4.74 1.04
CA THR A 171 6.75 5.38 -0.25
C THR A 171 8.22 5.77 -0.46
N PRO A 172 8.92 6.41 0.50
CA PRO A 172 10.31 6.79 0.29
C PRO A 172 11.28 5.61 0.11
N MET A 173 10.97 4.44 0.70
CA MET A 173 11.78 3.23 0.46
C MET A 173 11.52 2.67 -0.93
N LEU A 174 10.26 2.69 -1.37
CA LEU A 174 9.88 2.26 -2.72
C LEU A 174 10.50 3.15 -3.79
N GLU A 175 10.47 4.48 -3.60
CA GLU A 175 11.11 5.46 -4.48
C GLU A 175 12.64 5.24 -4.54
N ASP A 176 13.28 5.03 -3.39
CA ASP A 176 14.73 4.77 -3.30
C ASP A 176 15.12 3.45 -3.99
N ILE A 177 14.30 2.40 -3.91
CA ILE A 177 14.53 1.13 -4.61
C ILE A 177 14.28 1.29 -6.12
N ALA A 178 13.17 1.90 -6.50
CA ALA A 178 12.79 2.10 -7.90
C ALA A 178 13.82 2.98 -8.63
N SER A 179 14.37 3.99 -7.98
CA SER A 179 15.41 4.86 -8.54
C SER A 179 16.82 4.22 -8.58
N SER A 180 16.99 3.00 -8.07
CA SER A 180 18.30 2.35 -8.12
C SER A 180 18.68 1.91 -9.53
N ASN A 181 19.96 2.05 -9.89
CA ASN A 181 20.47 1.62 -11.20
C ASN A 181 20.17 0.15 -11.49
N ALA A 182 20.23 -0.71 -10.47
CA ALA A 182 19.90 -2.13 -10.63
C ALA A 182 18.45 -2.35 -11.07
N PHE A 183 17.51 -1.60 -10.47
CA PHE A 183 16.11 -1.68 -10.84
C PHE A 183 15.85 -1.07 -12.22
N GLN A 184 16.43 0.10 -12.50
CA GLN A 184 16.31 0.77 -13.80
C GLN A 184 16.87 -0.09 -14.94
N ASN A 185 18.10 -0.61 -14.80
CA ASN A 185 18.70 -1.49 -15.81
C ASN A 185 17.89 -2.78 -16.03
N LYS A 186 17.27 -3.33 -14.97
CA LYS A 186 16.40 -4.51 -15.10
C LYS A 186 15.12 -4.16 -15.84
N MET A 187 14.53 -3.00 -15.56
CA MET A 187 13.38 -2.49 -16.30
C MET A 187 13.72 -2.23 -17.76
N GLU A 188 14.85 -1.60 -18.06
CA GLU A 188 15.33 -1.36 -19.43
C GLU A 188 15.48 -2.68 -20.19
N LYS A 189 16.17 -3.68 -19.61
CA LYS A 189 16.31 -5.01 -20.22
C LYS A 189 14.99 -5.73 -20.43
N MET A 190 14.06 -5.62 -19.47
CA MET A 190 12.72 -6.15 -19.65
C MET A 190 12.03 -5.46 -20.81
N THR A 191 12.03 -4.13 -20.86
CA THR A 191 11.48 -3.35 -21.96
C THR A 191 12.10 -3.74 -23.29
N GLU A 192 13.43 -3.88 -23.38
CA GLU A 192 14.12 -4.32 -24.59
C GLU A 192 13.67 -5.71 -25.04
N ALA A 193 13.67 -6.70 -24.13
CA ALA A 193 13.22 -8.06 -24.44
C ALA A 193 11.77 -8.09 -24.95
N LEU A 194 10.92 -7.31 -24.32
CA LEU A 194 9.51 -7.14 -24.65
C LEU A 194 9.29 -6.44 -26.00
N MET A 195 10.13 -5.45 -26.34
CA MET A 195 10.10 -4.76 -27.64
C MET A 195 10.63 -5.65 -28.75
N CYS A 196 11.66 -6.47 -28.48
CA CYS A 196 12.20 -7.44 -29.43
C CYS A 196 11.25 -8.61 -29.69
N GLY A 197 10.41 -8.98 -28.72
CA GLY A 197 9.46 -10.10 -28.83
C GLY A 197 8.10 -9.75 -29.46
N ASP A 198 7.82 -8.48 -29.76
CA ASP A 198 6.52 -7.99 -30.26
C ASP A 198 5.31 -8.39 -29.38
N GLU A 199 5.55 -8.58 -28.07
CA GLU A 199 4.59 -9.18 -27.13
C GLU A 199 3.50 -8.21 -26.61
N TRP A 200 3.42 -6.98 -27.13
CA TRP A 200 2.47 -5.96 -26.62
C TRP A 200 1.53 -5.44 -27.70
N HIS A 201 0.43 -6.16 -27.90
CA HIS A 201 -0.65 -5.70 -28.78
C HIS A 201 -1.66 -4.77 -28.06
N TYR A 202 -2.00 -5.01 -26.78
CA TYR A 202 -2.96 -4.17 -26.02
C TYR A 202 -2.75 -4.25 -24.49
N ILE A 203 -2.89 -3.12 -23.77
CA ILE A 203 -2.95 -3.09 -22.29
C ILE A 203 -4.27 -2.43 -21.85
N SER A 204 -5.08 -3.15 -21.06
CA SER A 204 -6.20 -2.59 -20.30
C SER A 204 -5.74 -2.25 -18.89
N MET A 205 -5.98 -1.02 -18.42
CA MET A 205 -5.43 -0.52 -17.15
C MET A 205 -6.52 0.00 -16.20
N ASP A 206 -6.44 -0.43 -14.93
CA ASP A 206 -7.09 0.24 -13.80
C ASP A 206 -6.30 1.51 -13.43
N ALA A 207 -6.99 2.51 -12.89
CA ALA A 207 -6.50 3.88 -12.72
C ALA A 207 -5.41 4.01 -11.64
N THR A 208 -4.16 3.60 -11.91
CA THR A 208 -3.01 3.91 -11.04
C THR A 208 -1.70 4.00 -11.83
N LEU A 209 -1.63 4.85 -12.86
CA LEU A 209 -0.34 5.08 -13.55
C LEU A 209 -0.24 6.46 -14.21
N LYS A 210 -0.41 7.54 -13.44
CA LYS A 210 -0.11 8.91 -13.92
C LYS A 210 1.37 9.31 -13.80
N LEU A 211 2.20 8.57 -13.05
CA LEU A 211 3.59 8.96 -12.77
C LEU A 211 4.66 8.19 -13.56
N CYS A 212 4.34 7.04 -14.16
CA CYS A 212 5.34 6.16 -14.79
C CYS A 212 5.36 6.21 -16.34
N MET A 213 4.41 6.90 -16.97
CA MET A 213 4.19 6.83 -18.43
C MET A 213 5.34 7.38 -19.30
N LYS A 214 6.11 8.38 -18.84
CA LYS A 214 7.22 8.96 -19.64
C LYS A 214 8.55 8.22 -19.51
N VAL A 215 8.68 7.30 -18.56
CA VAL A 215 9.92 6.55 -18.31
C VAL A 215 9.78 5.07 -18.67
N ILE A 216 8.60 4.48 -18.50
CA ILE A 216 8.39 3.03 -18.65
C ILE A 216 7.91 2.63 -20.06
N CYS A 217 7.12 3.47 -20.76
CA CYS A 217 6.46 3.08 -22.01
C CYS A 217 6.74 4.06 -23.17
N PRO A 218 7.99 4.18 -23.66
CA PRO A 218 8.34 5.15 -24.71
C PRO A 218 7.64 4.90 -26.06
N ASN A 219 7.20 3.66 -26.33
CA ASN A 219 6.53 3.25 -27.56
C ASN A 219 5.01 3.06 -27.42
N LEU A 220 4.39 3.52 -26.33
CA LEU A 220 2.94 3.39 -26.15
C LEU A 220 2.19 4.19 -27.23
N LYS A 221 1.47 3.49 -28.12
CA LYS A 221 0.73 4.11 -29.23
C LYS A 221 -0.70 4.52 -28.87
N SER A 222 -1.33 3.83 -27.92
CA SER A 222 -2.70 4.10 -27.50
C SER A 222 -2.96 3.56 -26.10
N LEU A 223 -3.93 4.13 -25.40
CA LEU A 223 -4.35 3.73 -24.06
C LEU A 223 -5.88 3.73 -23.98
N MET A 224 -6.44 2.68 -23.38
CA MET A 224 -7.87 2.57 -23.12
C MET A 224 -8.13 2.59 -21.61
N LEU A 225 -9.10 3.39 -21.17
CA LEU A 225 -9.56 3.37 -19.79
C LEU A 225 -10.41 2.12 -19.55
N ASP A 226 -10.24 1.45 -18.40
CA ASP A 226 -11.15 0.39 -18.00
C ASP A 226 -12.56 0.97 -17.76
N PRO A 227 -13.56 0.64 -18.62
CA PRO A 227 -14.91 1.16 -18.48
C PRO A 227 -15.57 0.70 -17.18
N ILE A 228 -15.16 -0.45 -16.61
CA ILE A 228 -15.73 -1.02 -15.39
C ILE A 228 -15.44 -0.15 -14.16
N HIS A 229 -14.41 0.69 -14.19
CA HIS A 229 -14.03 1.57 -13.09
C HIS A 229 -15.18 2.51 -12.65
N LEU A 230 -16.07 2.90 -13.57
CA LEU A 230 -17.25 3.72 -13.23
C LEU A 230 -18.21 3.01 -12.26
N ALA A 231 -18.32 1.69 -12.32
CA ALA A 231 -19.11 0.92 -11.36
C ALA A 231 -18.49 0.91 -9.96
N ILE A 232 -17.16 0.98 -9.86
CA ILE A 232 -16.45 1.06 -8.57
C ILE A 232 -16.79 2.39 -7.89
N VAL A 233 -16.81 3.49 -8.65
CA VAL A 233 -17.22 4.81 -8.13
C VAL A 233 -18.66 4.78 -7.59
N TYR A 234 -19.55 4.12 -8.32
CA TYR A 234 -20.91 3.88 -7.89
C TYR A 234 -20.97 3.10 -6.57
N GLU A 235 -20.20 2.01 -6.47
CA GLU A 235 -20.16 1.12 -5.31
C GLU A 235 -19.58 1.78 -4.05
N TYR A 236 -18.70 2.78 -4.17
CA TYR A 236 -18.27 3.59 -3.02
C TYR A 236 -19.45 4.25 -2.30
N GLY A 237 -20.46 4.73 -3.04
CA GLY A 237 -21.70 5.26 -2.47
C GLY A 237 -22.55 4.22 -1.71
N PHE A 238 -22.19 2.95 -1.82
CA PHE A 238 -22.85 1.79 -1.22
C PHE A 238 -21.93 0.97 -0.32
N TRP A 239 -20.92 1.60 0.30
CA TRP A 239 -19.98 0.93 1.20
C TRP A 239 -19.25 -0.23 0.54
N ASN A 240 -18.89 -0.07 -0.74
CA ASN A 240 -18.28 -1.09 -1.60
C ASN A 240 -19.15 -2.34 -1.81
N LYS A 241 -20.47 -2.23 -1.64
CA LYS A 241 -21.42 -3.31 -1.94
C LYS A 241 -22.05 -3.12 -3.30
N LYS A 242 -22.25 -4.24 -4.02
CA LYS A 242 -22.95 -4.29 -5.31
C LYS A 242 -24.47 -4.14 -5.11
N SER A 243 -24.97 -2.92 -5.23
CA SER A 243 -26.40 -2.60 -5.31
C SER A 243 -27.04 -3.13 -6.62
N ALA A 244 -28.38 -3.07 -6.72
CA ALA A 244 -29.06 -3.44 -7.96
C ALA A 244 -28.67 -2.50 -9.12
N GLY A 245 -28.58 -1.19 -8.86
CA GLY A 245 -28.11 -0.21 -9.84
C GLY A 245 -26.67 -0.46 -10.30
N SER A 246 -25.74 -0.74 -9.38
CA SER A 246 -24.34 -1.03 -9.74
C SER A 246 -24.21 -2.32 -10.57
N LYS A 247 -24.99 -3.37 -10.28
CA LYS A 247 -25.02 -4.59 -11.10
C LYS A 247 -25.51 -4.30 -12.52
N GLN A 248 -26.56 -3.50 -12.67
CA GLN A 248 -27.05 -3.10 -13.98
C GLN A 248 -26.05 -2.19 -14.72
N LEU A 249 -25.39 -1.26 -14.02
CA LEU A 249 -24.32 -0.43 -14.58
C LEU A 249 -23.16 -1.30 -15.08
N ARG A 250 -22.74 -2.32 -14.32
CA ARG A 250 -21.72 -3.27 -14.80
C ARG A 250 -22.15 -3.98 -16.08
N ARG A 251 -23.41 -4.42 -16.19
CA ARG A 251 -23.95 -5.00 -17.45
C ARG A 251 -23.87 -4.03 -18.62
N ILE A 252 -24.14 -2.74 -18.40
CA ILE A 252 -23.99 -1.69 -19.42
C ILE A 252 -22.51 -1.55 -19.81
N LEU A 253 -21.61 -1.45 -18.83
CA LEU A 253 -20.19 -1.21 -19.06
C LEU A 253 -19.48 -2.41 -19.69
N LEU A 254 -19.96 -3.64 -19.46
CA LEU A 254 -19.46 -4.86 -20.10
C LEU A 254 -19.56 -4.79 -21.64
N LYS A 255 -20.52 -4.04 -22.19
CA LYS A 255 -20.64 -3.85 -23.64
C LYS A 255 -19.48 -3.06 -24.26
N PHE A 256 -18.66 -2.35 -23.46
CA PHE A 256 -17.45 -1.69 -23.97
C PHE A 256 -16.26 -2.66 -24.13
N VAL A 257 -16.31 -3.82 -23.46
CA VAL A 257 -15.29 -4.88 -23.60
C VAL A 257 -15.80 -6.08 -24.39
N ALA A 258 -17.06 -6.04 -24.82
CA ALA A 258 -17.64 -7.05 -25.69
C ALA A 258 -17.01 -7.00 -27.09
N VAL A 259 -16.82 -8.18 -27.68
CA VAL A 259 -16.19 -8.36 -29.00
C VAL A 259 -17.27 -8.79 -30.00
N ASP A 260 -17.42 -8.04 -31.08
CA ASP A 260 -18.21 -8.46 -32.23
C ASP A 260 -17.27 -9.00 -33.31
N THR A 261 -17.28 -10.32 -33.51
CA THR A 261 -16.44 -11.00 -34.49
C THR A 261 -16.87 -10.76 -35.94
N THR A 262 -18.03 -10.14 -36.17
CA THR A 262 -18.55 -9.84 -37.52
C THR A 262 -18.13 -8.46 -38.01
N THR A 263 -17.57 -7.63 -37.13
CA THR A 263 -17.17 -6.26 -37.43
C THR A 263 -15.73 -6.22 -37.93
N ASP A 264 -15.50 -5.58 -39.08
CA ASP A 264 -14.16 -5.47 -39.70
C ASP A 264 -13.22 -4.54 -38.91
N GLN A 265 -11.90 -4.75 -39.07
CA GLN A 265 -10.85 -3.96 -38.43
C GLN A 265 -10.98 -2.45 -38.71
N GLN A 266 -11.52 -2.07 -39.88
CA GLN A 266 -11.73 -0.66 -40.24
C GLN A 266 -12.76 0.07 -39.37
N TYR A 267 -13.60 -0.66 -38.63
CA TYR A 267 -14.63 -0.08 -37.77
C TYR A 267 -14.06 0.80 -36.64
N TRP A 268 -12.93 0.37 -36.05
CA TRP A 268 -12.37 1.03 -34.86
C TRP A 268 -11.69 2.38 -35.15
N GLN A 269 -11.48 2.71 -36.43
CA GLN A 269 -10.83 3.94 -36.90
C GLN A 269 -9.49 4.21 -36.18
N SER A 270 -8.98 5.44 -36.29
CA SER A 270 -7.78 5.88 -35.58
C SER A 270 -8.04 6.05 -34.08
N PRO A 271 -7.03 5.78 -33.21
CA PRO A 271 -7.13 6.07 -31.78
C PRO A 271 -7.54 7.51 -31.49
N PHE A 272 -8.36 7.69 -30.47
CA PHE A 272 -8.82 9.02 -30.03
C PHE A 272 -7.64 9.87 -29.53
N ASP A 273 -7.40 11.02 -30.18
CA ASP A 273 -6.26 11.91 -29.90
C ASP A 273 -6.61 13.11 -28.99
N GLY A 274 -7.86 13.20 -28.52
CA GLY A 274 -8.37 14.33 -27.73
C GLY A 274 -9.07 15.41 -28.55
N SER A 275 -8.89 15.45 -29.86
CA SER A 275 -9.50 16.42 -30.78
C SER A 275 -10.70 15.86 -31.55
N MET A 276 -10.82 14.54 -31.65
CA MET A 276 -11.89 13.83 -32.38
C MET A 276 -13.28 13.88 -31.70
N ALA A 277 -13.43 14.60 -30.59
CA ALA A 277 -14.70 14.66 -29.86
C ALA A 277 -15.74 15.50 -30.61
N ARG A 278 -16.65 14.84 -31.32
CA ARG A 278 -17.79 15.54 -31.95
C ARG A 278 -18.84 15.98 -30.91
N PRO A 279 -19.48 17.15 -31.10
CA PRO A 279 -20.60 17.58 -30.25
C PRO A 279 -21.75 16.56 -30.25
N LEU A 280 -22.61 16.65 -29.25
CA LEU A 280 -23.83 15.86 -29.19
C LEU A 280 -24.79 16.33 -30.29
N GLY A 281 -25.36 15.39 -31.05
CA GLY A 281 -26.48 15.70 -31.94
C GLY A 281 -27.76 15.96 -31.14
N ASP A 282 -28.82 16.38 -31.82
CA ASP A 282 -30.08 16.78 -31.19
C ASP A 282 -30.70 15.65 -30.35
N GLU A 283 -30.73 14.43 -30.90
CA GLU A 283 -31.27 13.27 -30.18
C GLU A 283 -30.40 12.89 -28.98
N GLU A 284 -29.07 12.94 -29.13
CA GLU A 284 -28.13 12.66 -28.04
C GLU A 284 -28.27 13.69 -26.90
N SER A 285 -28.44 14.97 -27.26
CA SER A 285 -28.69 16.06 -26.31
C SER A 285 -30.03 15.87 -25.59
N ARG A 286 -31.08 15.49 -26.31
CA ARG A 286 -32.40 15.19 -25.73
C ARG A 286 -32.33 14.06 -24.72
N VAL A 287 -31.69 12.94 -25.05
CA VAL A 287 -31.56 11.81 -24.13
C VAL A 287 -30.59 12.13 -22.97
N ARG A 288 -29.55 12.94 -23.22
CA ARG A 288 -28.69 13.44 -22.13
C ARG A 288 -29.49 14.25 -21.11
N ASN A 289 -30.45 15.06 -21.53
CA ASN A 289 -31.31 15.78 -20.59
C ASN A 289 -32.12 14.81 -19.72
N MET A 290 -32.57 13.68 -20.30
CA MET A 290 -33.24 12.60 -19.54
C MET A 290 -32.36 11.96 -18.46
N ILE A 291 -31.04 11.98 -18.63
CA ILE A 291 -30.09 11.54 -17.58
C ILE A 291 -30.12 12.52 -16.41
N LEU A 292 -30.10 13.83 -16.70
CA LEU A 292 -29.99 14.88 -15.69
C LEU A 292 -31.26 15.01 -14.84
N ASP A 293 -32.44 14.87 -15.45
CA ASP A 293 -33.73 15.01 -14.77
C ASP A 293 -34.39 13.67 -14.41
N CYS A 294 -33.82 12.54 -14.86
CA CYS A 294 -34.36 11.20 -14.71
C CYS A 294 -35.78 11.04 -15.32
N SER A 295 -36.03 11.68 -16.47
CA SER A 295 -37.36 11.77 -17.12
C SER A 295 -37.68 10.69 -18.15
N MET A 296 -36.78 9.72 -18.41
CA MET A 296 -37.10 8.60 -19.31
C MET A 296 -38.34 7.84 -18.84
N SER A 297 -39.18 7.38 -19.76
CA SER A 297 -40.41 6.64 -19.42
C SER A 297 -40.09 5.27 -18.80
N ASP A 298 -40.97 4.78 -17.93
CA ASP A 298 -40.78 3.47 -17.29
C ASP A 298 -40.87 2.31 -18.30
N SER A 299 -41.70 2.45 -19.33
CA SER A 299 -41.81 1.47 -20.42
C SER A 299 -40.54 1.41 -21.27
N ASP A 300 -39.96 2.55 -21.65
CA ASP A 300 -38.69 2.58 -22.39
C ASP A 300 -37.54 2.05 -21.53
N THR A 301 -37.55 2.37 -20.23
CA THR A 301 -36.56 1.90 -19.25
C THR A 301 -36.60 0.38 -19.11
N ALA A 302 -37.80 -0.21 -18.94
CA ALA A 302 -38.07 -1.66 -19.01
C ALA A 302 -37.45 -2.29 -20.25
N ARG A 303 -37.89 -1.80 -21.41
CA ARG A 303 -37.44 -2.32 -22.70
C ARG A 303 -35.92 -2.28 -22.83
N LEU A 304 -35.25 -1.18 -22.47
CA LEU A 304 -33.81 -1.00 -22.67
C LEU A 304 -32.95 -1.84 -21.71
N LEU A 305 -33.30 -1.91 -20.43
CA LEU A 305 -32.45 -2.56 -19.44
C LEU A 305 -32.70 -4.07 -19.34
N ASP A 306 -33.93 -4.51 -19.59
CA ASP A 306 -34.30 -5.92 -19.42
C ASP A 306 -33.90 -6.74 -20.65
N SER A 307 -33.92 -6.13 -21.85
CA SER A 307 -33.41 -6.73 -23.09
C SER A 307 -31.90 -6.53 -23.30
N LEU A 308 -31.19 -5.89 -22.36
CA LEU A 308 -29.77 -5.58 -22.50
C LEU A 308 -28.92 -6.85 -22.52
N ASN A 309 -28.38 -7.20 -23.69
CA ASN A 309 -27.36 -8.23 -23.84
C ASN A 309 -25.96 -7.63 -23.58
N PRO A 310 -25.22 -8.05 -22.53
CA PRO A 310 -23.88 -7.54 -22.23
C PRO A 310 -22.80 -8.01 -23.22
N ASP A 311 -23.04 -9.10 -23.96
CA ASP A 311 -22.04 -9.73 -24.85
C ASP A 311 -22.02 -9.11 -26.26
N VAL A 312 -22.89 -8.14 -26.52
CA VAL A 312 -22.94 -7.39 -27.79
C VAL A 312 -22.43 -5.98 -27.53
N PRO A 313 -21.50 -5.42 -28.31
CA PRO A 313 -20.99 -4.08 -28.06
C PRO A 313 -22.01 -2.99 -28.38
N PHE A 314 -21.77 -1.78 -27.87
CA PHE A 314 -22.51 -0.60 -28.33
C PHE A 314 -22.01 -0.16 -29.70
N MET A 315 -22.89 -0.17 -30.70
CA MET A 315 -22.55 0.31 -32.05
C MET A 315 -22.73 1.83 -32.21
N ARG A 316 -23.59 2.44 -31.39
CA ARG A 316 -23.88 3.88 -31.45
C ARG A 316 -23.74 4.51 -30.08
N ARG A 317 -23.11 5.69 -30.05
CA ARG A 317 -23.02 6.53 -28.84
C ARG A 317 -24.39 6.81 -28.21
N LEU A 318 -25.42 7.00 -29.05
CA LEU A 318 -26.79 7.21 -28.61
C LEU A 318 -27.36 6.05 -27.79
N ASP A 319 -27.04 4.80 -28.15
CA ASP A 319 -27.55 3.61 -27.45
C ASP A 319 -26.97 3.51 -26.04
N PHE A 320 -25.69 3.88 -25.89
CA PHE A 320 -25.06 4.02 -24.57
C PHE A 320 -25.74 5.12 -23.75
N ILE A 321 -25.97 6.31 -24.32
CA ILE A 321 -26.64 7.43 -23.62
C ILE A 321 -28.05 7.00 -23.19
N LYS A 322 -28.79 6.27 -24.03
CA LYS A 322 -30.11 5.69 -23.69
C LYS A 322 -30.03 4.70 -22.52
N ALA A 323 -29.03 3.82 -22.51
CA ALA A 323 -28.83 2.86 -21.42
C ALA A 323 -28.55 3.56 -20.08
N VAL A 324 -27.75 4.64 -20.09
CA VAL A 324 -27.46 5.45 -18.89
C VAL A 324 -28.71 6.20 -18.42
N ALA A 325 -29.50 6.78 -19.34
CA ALA A 325 -30.76 7.44 -18.98
C ALA A 325 -31.76 6.46 -18.34
N ALA A 326 -31.87 5.24 -18.88
CA ALA A 326 -32.69 4.18 -18.31
C ALA A 326 -32.20 3.77 -16.90
N LEU A 327 -30.88 3.67 -16.70
CA LEU A 327 -30.28 3.40 -15.40
C LEU A 327 -30.62 4.49 -14.38
N CYS A 328 -30.46 5.76 -14.75
CA CYS A 328 -30.78 6.92 -13.91
C CYS A 328 -32.27 6.98 -13.55
N ARG A 329 -33.15 6.63 -14.50
CA ARG A 329 -34.59 6.52 -14.22
C ARG A 329 -34.90 5.41 -13.23
N ARG A 330 -34.46 4.17 -13.51
CA ARG A 330 -34.80 2.99 -12.69
C ARG A 330 -34.22 3.05 -11.29
N TYR A 331 -32.99 3.51 -11.17
CA TYR A 331 -32.24 3.55 -9.92
C TYR A 331 -32.03 4.99 -9.45
N LYS A 332 -33.03 5.87 -9.64
CA LYS A 332 -32.98 7.29 -9.28
C LYS A 332 -32.48 7.52 -7.85
N ASN A 333 -32.99 6.74 -6.90
CA ASN A 333 -32.61 6.83 -5.48
C ASN A 333 -31.15 6.45 -5.22
N GLU A 334 -30.57 5.59 -6.07
CA GLU A 334 -29.17 5.22 -5.96
C GLU A 334 -28.24 6.27 -6.60
N VAL A 335 -28.57 6.75 -7.81
CA VAL A 335 -27.74 7.71 -8.56
C VAL A 335 -27.73 9.12 -7.96
N THR A 336 -28.79 9.50 -7.25
CA THR A 336 -28.88 10.81 -6.57
C THR A 336 -28.19 10.82 -5.21
N ARG A 337 -27.73 9.66 -4.73
CA ARG A 337 -27.07 9.53 -3.44
C ARG A 337 -25.72 10.23 -3.47
N LYS A 338 -25.51 11.17 -2.55
CA LYS A 338 -24.22 11.81 -2.35
C LYS A 338 -23.35 10.90 -1.46
N ALA A 339 -22.29 10.33 -2.02
CA ALA A 339 -21.23 9.74 -1.22
C ALA A 339 -20.37 10.87 -0.62
N ALA A 340 -20.20 10.91 0.70
CA ALA A 340 -19.17 11.74 1.31
C ALA A 340 -17.83 11.14 0.90
N GLY A 341 -17.18 11.73 -0.10
CA GLY A 341 -15.84 11.31 -0.50
C GLY A 341 -14.87 11.47 0.67
N PRO A 342 -13.75 10.72 0.69
CA PRO A 342 -12.74 10.79 1.76
C PRO A 342 -12.07 12.19 1.91
N ASN A 343 -12.33 13.12 0.99
CA ASN A 343 -11.77 14.47 0.95
C ASN A 343 -12.81 15.59 1.22
N LYS A 344 -13.99 15.29 1.77
CA LYS A 344 -14.89 16.34 2.25
C LYS A 344 -14.85 16.40 3.77
N GLU A 345 -14.54 17.57 4.30
CA GLU A 345 -14.67 17.88 5.71
C GLU A 345 -16.08 17.49 6.17
N ILE A 346 -16.13 16.62 7.17
CA ILE A 346 -17.31 16.42 7.98
C ILE A 346 -17.31 17.62 8.92
N ASN A 347 -18.34 18.47 8.82
CA ASN A 347 -18.51 19.69 9.62
C ASN A 347 -18.12 19.51 11.08
#